data_AF-L1MNB7-F1
#
_entry.id   AF-L1MNB7-F1
#
_cell.length_a   1.000
_cell.length_b   1.000
_cell.length_c   1.000
_cell.angle_alpha   90.00
_cell.angle_beta   90.00
_cell.angle_gamma   90.00
#
_symmetry.space_group_name_H-M   'P 1'
#
loop_
_entity.id
_entity.type
_entity.pdbx_description
1 polymer ?
#
loop_
_entity_poly.entity_id
_entity_poly.type
_entity_poly.pdbx_seq_one_letter_code
_entity_poly.pdbx_strand_id
1 'polypeptide(L)'
;MWLTTSSIGRKVLMSVTGLALILFLTFHGCMNVVALFSAEGYNMICEMLGAHWYAVAATAGLGVLMLIHFVYAFILTAQNRNARGNSRYAVVDRPEKVEWASQNMLVIGIVVLLGIALHLYNFWAKMMFVELAHVGNEWLAADGYHWIQYTFANPVYSVLYLVWLLAIWFHLTHGMWSAMHTLGASGKTWLPRIKCISYVYSTIIMLMFAAVVVKFAVAAMLNGTMHFGC
;
A
#
# COMPACT_ATOMS: atom_id res chain seq x y z
N MET A 1 -28.02 9.34 -5.95
CA MET A 1 -27.38 9.63 -4.65
C MET A 1 -26.21 10.60 -4.85
N TRP A 2 -26.08 11.66 -4.05
CA TRP A 2 -25.07 12.73 -4.24
C TRP A 2 -23.62 12.24 -4.16
N LEU A 3 -23.37 11.19 -3.37
CA LEU A 3 -22.04 10.59 -3.15
C LEU A 3 -21.36 10.11 -4.45
N THR A 4 -22.12 9.55 -5.40
CA THR A 4 -21.55 8.94 -6.63
C THR A 4 -21.67 9.84 -7.86
N THR A 5 -22.51 10.88 -7.79
CA THR A 5 -22.88 11.74 -8.92
C THR A 5 -22.16 13.08 -8.91
N SER A 6 -21.86 13.64 -7.74
CA SER A 6 -21.18 14.93 -7.60
C SER A 6 -19.66 14.80 -7.52
N SER A 7 -18.92 15.83 -7.96
CA SER A 7 -17.45 15.88 -7.86
C SER A 7 -16.96 15.83 -6.40
N ILE A 8 -17.71 16.43 -5.48
CA ILE A 8 -17.38 16.45 -4.05
C ILE A 8 -17.62 15.07 -3.44
N GLY A 9 -18.76 14.45 -3.70
CA GLY A 9 -19.10 13.11 -3.21
C GLY A 9 -18.04 12.07 -3.59
N ARG A 10 -17.55 12.11 -4.84
CA ARG A 10 -16.49 11.21 -5.32
C ARG A 10 -15.17 11.40 -4.57
N LYS A 11 -14.81 12.64 -4.25
CA LYS A 11 -13.62 12.95 -3.44
C LYS A 11 -13.76 12.48 -2.00
N VAL A 12 -14.98 12.55 -1.44
CA VAL A 12 -15.26 11.98 -0.11
C VAL A 12 -15.07 10.47 -0.12
N LEU A 13 -15.61 9.75 -1.12
CA LEU A 13 -15.40 8.31 -1.28
C LEU A 13 -13.91 7.95 -1.43
N MET A 14 -13.18 8.69 -2.26
CA MET A 14 -11.73 8.53 -2.41
C MET A 14 -10.99 8.70 -1.07
N SER A 15 -11.36 9.72 -0.29
CA SER A 15 -10.74 10.03 0.99
C SER A 15 -11.03 8.96 2.05
N VAL A 16 -12.29 8.54 2.19
CA VAL A 16 -12.69 7.54 3.20
C VAL A 16 -12.07 6.18 2.90
N THR A 17 -12.10 5.74 1.64
CA THR A 17 -11.44 4.48 1.24
C THR A 17 -9.93 4.55 1.44
N GLY A 18 -9.29 5.68 1.08
CA GLY A 18 -7.86 5.87 1.31
C GLY A 18 -7.47 5.82 2.78
N LEU A 19 -8.24 6.46 3.66
CA LEU A 19 -7.99 6.42 5.11
C LEU A 19 -8.19 5.01 5.70
N ALA A 20 -9.18 4.26 5.22
CA ALA A 20 -9.37 2.87 5.62
C ALA A 20 -8.18 1.99 5.20
N LEU A 21 -7.64 2.20 4.00
CA LEU A 21 -6.43 1.50 3.52
C LEU A 21 -5.17 1.90 4.30
N ILE A 22 -5.06 3.16 4.74
CA ILE A 22 -3.98 3.63 5.62
C ILE A 22 -4.07 2.93 6.99
N LEU A 23 -5.27 2.78 7.56
CA LEU A 23 -5.46 2.05 8.82
C LEU A 23 -5.04 0.58 8.67
N PHE A 24 -5.45 -0.07 7.58
CA PHE A 24 -5.00 -1.42 7.26
C PHE A 24 -3.47 -1.49 7.15
N LEU A 25 -2.84 -0.57 6.40
CA LEU A 25 -1.39 -0.57 6.23
C LEU A 25 -0.66 -0.35 7.56
N THR A 26 -1.24 0.42 8.49
CA THR A 26 -0.72 0.57 9.87
C THR A 26 -0.69 -0.76 10.59
N PHE A 27 -1.85 -1.42 10.66
CA PHE A 27 -1.99 -2.71 11.32
C PHE A 27 -1.07 -3.76 10.68
N HIS A 28 -1.07 -3.81 9.35
CA HIS A 28 -0.21 -4.68 8.57
C HIS A 28 1.28 -4.43 8.88
N GLY A 29 1.72 -3.16 8.93
CA GLY A 29 3.11 -2.81 9.26
C GLY A 29 3.51 -3.22 10.68
N CYS A 30 2.64 -2.96 11.66
CA CYS A 30 2.88 -3.35 13.06
C CYS A 30 3.04 -4.85 13.24
N MET A 31 2.29 -5.66 12.50
CA MET A 31 2.46 -7.12 12.53
C MET A 31 3.72 -7.58 11.81
N ASN A 32 4.05 -6.95 10.66
CA ASN A 32 5.24 -7.31 9.89
C ASN A 32 6.55 -7.06 10.64
N VAL A 33 6.63 -6.01 11.48
CA VAL A 33 7.85 -5.78 12.26
C VAL A 33 8.13 -6.88 13.29
N VAL A 34 7.14 -7.70 13.67
CA VAL A 34 7.37 -8.86 14.54
C VAL A 34 8.36 -9.83 13.91
N ALA A 35 8.37 -9.97 12.58
CA ALA A 35 9.34 -10.80 11.84
C ALA A 35 10.80 -10.33 11.98
N LEU A 36 11.03 -9.10 12.47
CA LEU A 36 12.39 -8.63 12.79
C LEU A 36 12.92 -9.25 14.08
N PHE A 37 12.03 -9.68 14.99
CA PHE A 37 12.39 -10.06 16.35
C PHE A 37 12.08 -11.53 16.68
N SER A 38 11.02 -12.11 16.10
CA SER A 38 10.60 -13.48 16.40
C SER A 38 9.94 -14.16 15.20
N ALA A 39 10.50 -15.30 14.80
CA ALA A 39 9.90 -16.16 13.78
C ALA A 39 8.59 -16.79 14.27
N GLU A 40 8.62 -17.34 15.49
CA GLU A 40 7.45 -17.95 16.13
C GLU A 40 6.32 -16.92 16.33
N GLY A 41 6.65 -15.72 16.82
CA GLY A 41 5.66 -14.66 17.01
C GLY A 41 5.03 -14.19 15.70
N TYR A 42 5.80 -14.12 14.62
CA TYR A 42 5.26 -13.77 13.31
C TYR A 42 4.38 -14.90 12.73
N ASN A 43 4.79 -16.16 12.87
CA ASN A 43 4.02 -17.31 12.42
C ASN A 43 2.71 -17.46 13.21
N MET A 44 2.70 -17.20 14.52
CA MET A 44 1.47 -17.15 15.32
C MET A 44 0.48 -16.09 14.80
N ILE A 45 0.97 -14.92 14.38
CA ILE A 45 0.12 -13.90 13.75
C ILE A 45 -0.42 -14.39 12.40
N CYS A 46 0.41 -15.06 11.61
CA CYS A 46 0.01 -15.61 10.31
C CYS A 46 -1.06 -16.68 10.46
N GLU A 47 -0.92 -17.59 11.43
CA GLU A 47 -1.91 -18.61 11.77
C GLU A 47 -3.24 -17.95 12.20
N MET A 48 -3.20 -16.97 13.10
CA MET A 48 -4.38 -16.21 13.51
C MET A 48 -5.05 -15.46 12.34
N LEU A 49 -4.29 -15.08 11.31
CA LEU A 49 -4.81 -14.38 10.13
C LEU A 49 -4.91 -15.26 8.89
N GLY A 50 -4.85 -16.58 9.06
CA GLY A 50 -5.13 -17.57 8.02
C GLY A 50 -6.60 -17.59 7.61
N ALA A 51 -7.08 -18.67 7.00
CA ALA A 51 -8.42 -18.83 6.44
C ALA A 51 -9.56 -18.90 7.48
N HIS A 52 -9.43 -18.23 8.63
CA HIS A 52 -10.52 -18.02 9.56
C HIS A 52 -11.57 -17.03 9.00
N TRP A 53 -12.85 -17.27 9.31
CA TRP A 53 -13.98 -16.52 8.74
C TRP A 53 -13.84 -15.00 8.87
N TYR A 54 -13.31 -14.50 10.00
CA TYR A 54 -13.15 -13.08 10.25
C TYR A 54 -12.03 -12.47 9.41
N ALA A 55 -10.92 -13.20 9.22
CA ALA A 55 -9.78 -12.77 8.42
C ALA A 55 -10.14 -12.80 6.93
N VAL A 56 -10.90 -13.80 6.48
CA VAL A 56 -11.44 -13.88 5.12
C VAL A 56 -12.43 -12.74 4.85
N ALA A 57 -13.36 -12.49 5.78
CA ALA A 57 -14.31 -11.38 5.67
C ALA A 57 -13.61 -10.01 5.64
N ALA A 58 -12.60 -9.81 6.50
CA ALA A 58 -11.79 -8.59 6.50
C ALA A 58 -11.02 -8.43 5.18
N THR A 59 -10.42 -9.51 4.67
CA THR A 59 -9.69 -9.52 3.39
C THR A 59 -10.62 -9.17 2.22
N ALA A 60 -11.82 -9.76 2.18
CA ALA A 60 -12.82 -9.43 1.17
C ALA A 60 -13.27 -7.96 1.26
N GLY A 61 -13.53 -7.46 2.47
CA GLY A 61 -13.86 -6.06 2.71
C GLY A 61 -12.77 -5.09 2.26
N LEU A 62 -11.50 -5.41 2.56
CA LEU A 62 -10.34 -4.65 2.09
C LEU A 62 -10.22 -4.68 0.56
N GLY A 63 -10.47 -5.83 -0.06
CA GLY A 63 -10.50 -5.96 -1.52
C GLY A 63 -11.55 -5.05 -2.16
N VAL A 64 -12.75 -4.99 -1.58
CA VAL A 64 -13.82 -4.07 -2.03
C VAL A 64 -13.42 -2.60 -1.83
N LEU A 65 -12.90 -2.24 -0.66
CA LEU A 65 -12.43 -0.87 -0.38
C LEU A 65 -11.34 -0.44 -1.36
N MET A 66 -10.38 -1.33 -1.63
CA MET A 66 -9.30 -1.12 -2.59
C MET A 66 -9.84 -0.93 -4.02
N LEU A 67 -10.78 -1.77 -4.45
CA LEU A 67 -11.40 -1.66 -5.77
C LEU A 67 -12.13 -0.31 -5.93
N ILE A 68 -12.92 0.09 -4.93
CA ILE A 68 -13.61 1.38 -4.93
C ILE A 68 -12.60 2.52 -5.02
N HIS A 69 -11.52 2.45 -4.24
CA HIS A 69 -10.44 3.44 -4.25
C HIS A 69 -9.85 3.60 -5.66
N PHE A 70 -9.52 2.50 -6.34
CA PHE A 70 -8.97 2.53 -7.69
C PHE A 70 -9.95 3.06 -8.73
N VAL A 71 -11.20 2.57 -8.72
CA VAL A 71 -12.23 3.03 -9.65
C VAL A 71 -12.41 4.54 -9.55
N TYR A 72 -12.51 5.08 -8.32
CA TYR A 72 -12.64 6.52 -8.15
C TYR A 72 -11.35 7.29 -8.46
N ALA A 73 -10.17 6.71 -8.26
CA ALA A 73 -8.91 7.32 -8.69
C ALA A 73 -8.88 7.52 -10.22
N PHE A 74 -9.29 6.52 -11.00
CA PHE A 74 -9.39 6.63 -12.46
C PHE A 74 -10.45 7.64 -12.90
N ILE A 75 -11.65 7.56 -12.31
CA ILE A 75 -12.76 8.49 -12.62
C ILE A 75 -12.34 9.95 -12.34
N LEU A 76 -11.76 10.22 -11.17
CA LEU A 76 -11.32 11.57 -10.79
C LEU A 76 -10.17 12.04 -11.67
N THR A 77 -9.25 11.15 -12.06
CA THR A 77 -8.15 11.52 -12.96
C THR A 77 -8.67 11.88 -14.35
N ALA A 78 -9.61 11.10 -14.90
CA ALA A 78 -10.25 11.40 -16.17
C ALA A 78 -11.02 12.74 -16.11
N GLN A 79 -11.75 12.98 -15.02
CA GLN A 79 -12.48 14.24 -14.81
C GLN A 79 -11.54 15.44 -14.72
N ASN A 80 -10.46 15.33 -13.94
CA ASN A 80 -9.46 16.38 -13.83
C ASN A 80 -8.77 16.66 -15.18
N ARG A 81 -8.52 15.62 -15.98
CA ARG A 81 -7.93 15.76 -17.32
C ARG A 81 -8.90 16.44 -18.29
N ASN A 82 -10.16 16.04 -18.30
CA ASN A 82 -11.19 16.64 -19.16
C ASN A 82 -11.44 18.11 -18.79
N ALA A 83 -11.48 18.44 -17.50
CA ALA A 83 -11.68 19.81 -17.02
C ALA A 83 -10.51 20.76 -17.37
N ARG A 84 -9.28 20.25 -17.55
CA ARG A 84 -8.12 21.04 -17.99
C ARG A 84 -8.15 21.41 -19.48
N GLY A 85 -8.97 20.71 -20.30
CA GLY A 85 -9.06 20.93 -21.74
C GLY A 85 -7.75 20.63 -22.50
N ASN A 86 -7.68 21.01 -23.77
CA ASN A 86 -6.50 20.80 -24.64
C ASN A 86 -5.33 21.76 -24.36
N SER A 87 -5.37 22.52 -23.26
CA SER A 87 -4.41 23.59 -22.93
C SER A 87 -3.05 23.10 -22.42
N ARG A 88 -2.64 21.87 -22.78
CA ARG A 88 -1.35 21.25 -22.38
C ARG A 88 -0.12 22.12 -22.71
N TYR A 89 -0.28 23.08 -23.63
CA TYR A 89 0.78 23.93 -24.17
C TYR A 89 0.62 25.44 -23.89
N ALA A 90 -0.48 25.90 -23.28
CA ALA A 90 -0.72 27.35 -23.15
C ALA A 90 0.10 28.01 -22.04
N VAL A 91 0.50 27.26 -21.01
CA VAL A 91 1.28 27.74 -19.88
C VAL A 91 2.23 26.62 -19.44
N VAL A 92 3.52 26.75 -19.79
CA VAL A 92 4.60 25.89 -19.25
C VAL A 92 4.94 26.31 -17.80
N ASP A 93 4.35 27.41 -17.34
CA ASP A 93 4.60 27.98 -16.03
C ASP A 93 4.06 27.03 -14.95
N ARG A 94 5.02 26.39 -14.27
CA ARG A 94 4.76 25.46 -13.19
C ARG A 94 4.30 26.30 -12.02
N PRO A 95 3.09 26.11 -11.46
CA PRO A 95 2.77 26.78 -10.22
C PRO A 95 3.76 26.26 -9.16
N GLU A 96 4.63 27.12 -8.63
CA GLU A 96 5.68 26.78 -7.65
C GLU A 96 5.17 26.00 -6.42
N LYS A 97 3.84 25.97 -6.21
CA LYS A 97 3.17 25.44 -5.02
C LYS A 97 2.53 24.05 -5.20
N VAL A 98 2.76 23.33 -6.31
CA VAL A 98 2.15 21.99 -6.52
C VAL A 98 3.18 20.87 -6.38
N GLU A 99 2.99 20.03 -5.35
CA GLU A 99 3.84 18.87 -5.04
C GLU A 99 3.97 17.89 -6.22
N TRP A 100 5.18 17.37 -6.46
CA TRP A 100 5.45 16.40 -7.53
C TRP A 100 4.59 15.12 -7.42
N ALA A 101 4.40 14.62 -6.19
CA ALA A 101 3.56 13.45 -5.93
C ALA A 101 2.11 13.68 -6.39
N SER A 102 1.59 14.90 -6.23
CA SER A 102 0.24 15.26 -6.71
C SER A 102 0.14 15.20 -8.23
N GLN A 103 1.18 15.64 -8.92
CA GLN A 103 1.24 15.70 -10.38
C GLN A 103 1.31 14.30 -11.01
N ASN A 104 1.95 13.36 -10.32
CA ASN A 104 2.19 12.00 -10.80
C ASN A 104 1.32 10.95 -10.08
N MET A 105 0.29 11.36 -9.35
CA MET A 105 -0.49 10.50 -8.46
C MET A 105 -1.09 9.25 -9.14
N LEU A 106 -1.55 9.38 -10.40
CA LEU A 106 -2.04 8.23 -11.16
C LEU A 106 -0.91 7.24 -11.50
N VAL A 107 0.25 7.74 -11.95
CA VAL A 107 1.40 6.90 -12.31
C VAL A 107 1.91 6.17 -11.08
N ILE A 108 2.07 6.89 -9.96
CA ILE A 108 2.43 6.31 -8.67
C ILE A 108 1.40 5.26 -8.27
N GLY A 109 0.10 5.54 -8.40
CA GLY A 109 -0.98 4.59 -8.11
C GLY A 109 -0.91 3.31 -8.96
N ILE A 110 -0.52 3.40 -10.24
CA ILE A 110 -0.31 2.22 -11.10
C ILE A 110 0.87 1.38 -10.60
N VAL A 111 1.99 2.01 -10.22
CA VAL A 111 3.14 1.29 -9.62
C VAL A 111 2.72 0.62 -8.32
N VAL A 112 1.91 1.29 -7.49
CA VAL A 112 1.35 0.70 -6.26
C VAL A 112 0.49 -0.52 -6.58
N LEU A 113 -0.38 -0.46 -7.59
CA LEU A 113 -1.22 -1.58 -8.02
C LEU A 113 -0.39 -2.78 -8.50
N LEU A 114 0.66 -2.55 -9.29
CA LEU A 114 1.55 -3.61 -9.76
C LEU A 114 2.27 -4.30 -8.58
N GLY A 115 2.76 -3.52 -7.61
CA GLY A 115 3.36 -4.10 -6.42
C GLY A 115 2.36 -4.80 -5.50
N ILE A 116 1.08 -4.38 -5.45
CA ILE A 116 0.03 -5.14 -4.77
C ILE A 116 -0.18 -6.50 -5.44
N ALA A 117 -0.21 -6.56 -6.78
CA ALA A 117 -0.35 -7.82 -7.50
C ALA A 117 0.82 -8.77 -7.21
N LEU A 118 2.06 -8.24 -7.23
CA LEU A 118 3.25 -8.98 -6.82
C LEU A 118 3.15 -9.46 -5.36
N HIS A 119 2.73 -8.57 -4.45
CA HIS A 119 2.56 -8.90 -3.04
C HIS A 119 1.52 -9.99 -2.78
N LEU A 120 0.38 -9.92 -3.45
CA LEU A 120 -0.63 -10.97 -3.35
C LEU A 120 -0.13 -12.29 -3.93
N TYR A 121 0.68 -12.27 -4.99
CA TYR A 121 1.30 -13.48 -5.54
C TYR A 121 2.34 -14.11 -4.61
N ASN A 122 3.24 -13.30 -4.04
CA ASN A 122 4.33 -13.79 -3.20
C ASN A 122 3.88 -14.24 -1.81
N PHE A 123 2.81 -13.65 -1.28
CA PHE A 123 2.35 -13.91 0.10
C PHE A 123 0.94 -14.47 0.13
N TRP A 124 -0.09 -13.67 -0.18
CA TRP A 124 -1.49 -14.10 -0.01
C TRP A 124 -1.83 -15.41 -0.75
N ALA A 125 -1.36 -15.55 -1.99
CA ALA A 125 -1.59 -16.73 -2.83
C ALA A 125 -0.88 -17.98 -2.30
N LYS A 126 0.23 -17.83 -1.58
CA LYS A 126 1.00 -18.94 -0.97
C LYS A 126 0.57 -19.24 0.47
N MET A 127 -0.22 -18.35 1.07
CA MET A 127 -0.70 -18.42 2.45
C MET A 127 -2.22 -18.66 2.48
N MET A 128 -3.04 -17.66 2.79
CA MET A 128 -4.49 -17.79 2.93
C MET A 128 -5.19 -18.45 1.72
N PHE A 129 -4.74 -18.22 0.48
CA PHE A 129 -5.36 -18.87 -0.68
C PHE A 129 -5.13 -20.39 -0.72
N VAL A 130 -3.93 -20.84 -0.33
CA VAL A 130 -3.60 -22.28 -0.23
C VAL A 130 -4.57 -22.97 0.73
N GLU A 131 -4.82 -22.35 1.90
CA GLU A 131 -5.75 -22.86 2.90
C GLU A 131 -7.21 -22.82 2.40
N LEU A 132 -7.64 -21.73 1.76
CA LEU A 132 -9.01 -21.59 1.25
C LEU A 132 -9.35 -22.54 0.12
N ALA A 133 -8.38 -22.79 -0.77
CA ALA A 133 -8.57 -23.64 -1.95
C ALA A 133 -8.25 -25.11 -1.67
N HIS A 134 -7.71 -25.43 -0.49
CA HIS A 134 -7.20 -26.76 -0.14
C HIS A 134 -6.21 -27.31 -1.18
N VAL A 135 -5.23 -26.48 -1.58
CA VAL A 135 -4.25 -26.81 -2.61
C VAL A 135 -2.81 -26.65 -2.11
N GLY A 136 -1.90 -27.53 -2.51
CA GLY A 136 -0.49 -27.42 -2.12
C GLY A 136 -0.25 -27.86 -0.67
N ASN A 137 0.71 -27.23 0.01
CA ASN A 137 1.10 -27.57 1.38
C ASN A 137 0.53 -26.56 2.38
N GLU A 138 -0.61 -26.91 3.01
CA GLU A 138 -1.27 -26.07 4.01
C GLU A 138 -0.41 -25.82 5.25
N TRP A 139 0.45 -26.77 5.65
CA TRP A 139 1.38 -26.56 6.78
C TRP A 139 2.37 -25.43 6.49
N LEU A 140 2.78 -25.29 5.23
CA LEU A 140 3.69 -24.22 4.80
C LEU A 140 2.94 -22.88 4.63
N ALA A 141 1.61 -22.89 4.52
CA ALA A 141 0.82 -21.68 4.34
C ALA A 141 0.82 -20.78 5.58
N ALA A 142 0.82 -21.38 6.78
CA ALA A 142 0.91 -20.68 8.05
C ALA A 142 2.36 -20.23 8.41
N ASP A 143 3.38 -20.76 7.73
CA ASP A 143 4.78 -20.38 7.95
C ASP A 143 5.13 -19.08 7.17
N GLY A 144 4.55 -17.96 7.62
CA GLY A 144 4.78 -16.66 6.99
C GLY A 144 6.24 -16.22 7.05
N TYR A 145 6.97 -16.57 8.11
CA TYR A 145 8.38 -16.23 8.25
C TYR A 145 9.23 -16.91 7.17
N HIS A 146 8.93 -18.17 6.85
CA HIS A 146 9.52 -18.86 5.71
C HIS A 146 9.29 -18.09 4.40
N TRP A 147 8.05 -17.65 4.12
CA TRP A 147 7.76 -16.93 2.88
C TRP A 147 8.45 -15.57 2.77
N ILE A 148 8.67 -14.88 3.89
CA ILE A 148 9.50 -13.66 3.93
C ILE A 148 10.96 -14.00 3.60
N GLN A 149 11.52 -15.02 4.25
CA GLN A 149 12.90 -15.46 4.00
C GLN A 149 13.10 -15.85 2.55
N TYR A 150 12.19 -16.67 2.01
CA TYR A 150 12.23 -17.13 0.64
C TYR A 150 12.11 -15.95 -0.33
N THR A 151 11.09 -15.11 -0.19
CA THR A 151 10.86 -14.00 -1.13
C THR A 151 12.03 -13.03 -1.17
N PHE A 152 12.59 -12.64 -0.02
CA PHE A 152 13.66 -11.63 0.03
C PHE A 152 15.08 -12.19 -0.12
N ALA A 153 15.24 -13.52 -0.12
CA ALA A 153 16.46 -14.16 -0.62
C ALA A 153 16.58 -14.08 -2.15
N ASN A 154 15.51 -13.72 -2.87
CA ASN A 154 15.61 -13.31 -4.25
C ASN A 154 15.91 -11.80 -4.37
N PRO A 155 17.08 -11.40 -4.89
CA PRO A 155 17.48 -9.99 -4.92
C PRO A 155 16.59 -9.15 -5.84
N VAL A 156 16.00 -9.76 -6.88
CA VAL A 156 15.07 -9.08 -7.78
C VAL A 156 13.82 -8.68 -7.02
N TYR A 157 13.21 -9.60 -6.26
CA TYR A 157 12.05 -9.26 -5.43
C TYR A 157 12.40 -8.21 -4.37
N SER A 158 13.54 -8.33 -3.69
CA SER A 158 13.98 -7.33 -2.70
C SER A 158 14.06 -5.91 -3.30
N VAL A 159 14.66 -5.75 -4.48
CA VAL A 159 14.72 -4.45 -5.17
C VAL A 159 13.33 -3.96 -5.59
N LEU A 160 12.51 -4.84 -6.18
CA LEU A 160 11.15 -4.49 -6.62
C LEU A 160 10.29 -4.01 -5.44
N TYR A 161 10.39 -4.66 -4.28
CA TYR A 161 9.66 -4.25 -3.08
C TYR A 161 10.16 -2.91 -2.53
N LEU A 162 11.47 -2.64 -2.54
CA LEU A 162 11.98 -1.33 -2.09
C LEU A 162 11.51 -0.19 -3.01
N VAL A 163 11.50 -0.40 -4.33
CA VAL A 163 10.93 0.57 -5.28
C VAL A 163 9.43 0.75 -5.05
N TRP A 164 8.71 -0.34 -4.80
CA TRP A 164 7.28 -0.30 -4.52
C TRP A 164 6.97 0.46 -3.22
N LEU A 165 7.72 0.22 -2.15
CA LEU A 165 7.59 0.96 -0.88
C LEU A 165 7.88 2.45 -1.05
N LEU A 166 8.86 2.82 -1.89
CA LEU A 166 9.09 4.22 -2.23
C LEU A 166 7.89 4.84 -2.98
N ALA A 167 7.26 4.10 -3.90
CA ALA A 167 6.05 4.56 -4.57
C ALA A 167 4.89 4.74 -3.58
N ILE A 168 4.68 3.79 -2.65
CA ILE A 168 3.70 3.92 -1.58
C ILE A 168 4.01 5.13 -0.70
N TRP A 169 5.28 5.40 -0.37
CA TRP A 169 5.67 6.58 0.39
C TRP A 169 5.21 7.88 -0.29
N PHE A 170 5.50 8.06 -1.58
CA PHE A 170 5.02 9.22 -2.33
C PHE A 170 3.48 9.28 -2.37
N HIS A 171 2.83 8.13 -2.49
CA HIS A 171 1.37 8.03 -2.52
C HIS A 171 0.74 8.48 -1.18
N LEU A 172 1.24 7.97 -0.05
CA LEU A 172 0.72 8.23 1.29
C LEU A 172 1.03 9.65 1.78
N THR A 173 2.25 10.13 1.53
CA THR A 173 2.67 11.49 1.94
C THR A 173 1.75 12.55 1.34
N HIS A 174 1.25 12.35 0.12
CA HIS A 174 0.19 13.18 -0.47
C HIS A 174 -1.22 12.76 0.00
N GLY A 175 -1.54 11.47 -0.11
CA GLY A 175 -2.88 10.93 0.06
C GLY A 175 -3.49 11.23 1.43
N MET A 176 -2.70 11.15 2.50
CA MET A 176 -3.17 11.33 3.87
C MET A 176 -3.66 12.77 4.11
N TRP A 177 -2.84 13.79 3.88
CA TRP A 177 -3.29 15.18 4.10
C TRP A 177 -4.36 15.59 3.12
N SER A 178 -4.32 15.09 1.87
CA SER A 178 -5.34 15.38 0.85
C SER A 178 -6.71 14.82 1.25
N ALA A 179 -6.73 13.64 1.86
CA ALA A 179 -7.96 13.04 2.40
C ALA A 179 -8.51 13.89 3.55
N MET A 180 -7.67 14.26 4.52
CA MET A 180 -8.08 15.10 5.65
C MET A 180 -8.58 16.48 5.21
N HIS A 181 -7.94 17.09 4.21
CA HIS A 181 -8.40 18.35 3.62
C HIS A 181 -9.80 18.22 3.02
N THR A 182 -10.06 17.12 2.31
CA THR A 182 -11.38 16.83 1.70
C THR A 182 -12.47 16.63 2.77
N LEU A 183 -12.11 16.06 3.91
CA LEU A 183 -13.03 15.82 5.04
C LEU A 183 -13.21 17.04 5.96
N GLY A 184 -12.64 18.20 5.61
CA GLY A 184 -12.90 19.47 6.29
C GLY A 184 -11.72 20.04 7.07
N ALA A 185 -10.59 19.34 7.16
CA ALA A 185 -9.38 19.86 7.82
C ALA A 185 -8.57 20.79 6.89
N SER A 186 -9.18 21.89 6.45
CA SER A 186 -8.63 22.82 5.43
C SER A 186 -8.15 24.18 5.98
N GLY A 187 -8.16 24.36 7.31
CA GLY A 187 -7.75 25.61 7.95
C GLY A 187 -6.25 25.94 7.81
N LYS A 188 -5.92 27.23 7.75
CA LYS A 188 -4.53 27.74 7.58
C LYS A 188 -3.56 27.30 8.68
N THR A 189 -4.06 26.98 9.87
CA THR A 189 -3.25 26.55 11.02
C THR A 189 -3.06 25.03 11.07
N TRP A 190 -4.14 24.26 10.84
CA TRP A 190 -4.12 22.80 10.99
C TRP A 190 -3.65 22.07 9.73
N LEU A 191 -3.93 22.60 8.53
CA LEU A 191 -3.52 21.95 7.29
C LEU A 191 -1.99 21.79 7.17
N PRO A 192 -1.13 22.80 7.50
CA PRO A 192 0.31 22.60 7.51
C PRO A 192 0.77 21.52 8.51
N ARG A 193 0.12 21.42 9.68
CA ARG A 193 0.41 20.39 10.67
C ARG A 193 0.06 19.00 10.18
N ILE A 194 -1.12 18.84 9.55
CA ILE A 194 -1.54 17.57 8.96
C ILE A 194 -0.60 17.14 7.83
N LYS A 195 -0.11 18.08 7.02
CA LYS A 195 0.94 17.78 6.02
C LYS A 195 2.20 17.24 6.69
N CYS A 196 2.71 17.91 7.73
CA CYS A 196 3.86 17.43 8.49
C CYS A 196 3.64 16.04 9.09
N ILE A 197 2.48 15.83 9.74
CA ILE A 197 2.08 14.52 10.27
C ILE A 197 2.05 13.46 9.17
N SER A 198 1.50 13.80 8.00
CA SER A 198 1.44 12.88 6.86
C SER A 198 2.83 12.46 6.40
N TYR A 199 3.79 13.41 6.33
CA TYR A 199 5.17 13.09 6.00
C TYR A 199 5.83 12.19 7.05
N VAL A 200 5.73 12.53 8.33
CA VAL A 200 6.34 11.76 9.43
C VAL A 200 5.75 10.35 9.49
N TYR A 201 4.42 10.26 9.54
CA TYR A 201 3.70 8.99 9.63
C TYR A 201 4.01 8.08 8.44
N SER A 202 3.92 8.60 7.21
CA SER A 202 4.19 7.81 6.00
C SER A 202 5.63 7.32 5.97
N THR A 203 6.59 8.15 6.42
CA THR A 203 7.99 7.76 6.50
C THR A 203 8.21 6.63 7.50
N ILE A 204 7.64 6.74 8.70
CA ILE A 204 7.76 5.69 9.73
C ILE A 204 7.21 4.36 9.23
N ILE A 205 5.98 4.35 8.70
CA ILE A 205 5.36 3.11 8.21
C ILE A 205 6.15 2.48 7.06
N MET A 206 6.68 3.29 6.13
CA MET A 206 7.49 2.77 5.02
C MET A 206 8.84 2.25 5.49
N LEU A 207 9.48 2.89 6.47
CA LEU A 207 10.71 2.38 7.07
C LEU A 207 10.49 1.07 7.83
N MET A 208 9.34 0.88 8.48
CA MET A 208 8.99 -0.39 9.12
C MET A 208 8.99 -1.55 8.12
N PHE A 209 8.32 -1.39 6.97
CA PHE A 209 8.34 -2.42 5.92
C PHE A 209 9.71 -2.57 5.26
N ALA A 210 10.38 -1.46 4.96
CA ALA A 210 11.70 -1.50 4.33
C ALA A 210 12.73 -2.21 5.23
N ALA A 211 12.64 -2.03 6.55
CA ALA A 211 13.50 -2.74 7.51
C ALA A 211 13.33 -4.26 7.42
N VAL A 212 12.10 -4.76 7.23
CA VAL A 212 11.85 -6.20 6.98
C VAL A 212 12.56 -6.64 5.70
N VAL A 213 12.30 -5.98 4.56
CA VAL A 213 12.93 -6.33 3.28
C VAL A 213 14.45 -6.36 3.39
N VAL A 214 15.04 -5.30 3.94
CA VAL A 214 16.50 -5.16 4.08
C VAL A 214 17.08 -6.22 5.01
N LYS A 215 16.48 -6.46 6.18
CA LYS A 215 16.97 -7.46 7.13
C LYS A 215 17.07 -8.84 6.50
N PHE A 216 16.02 -9.27 5.79
CA PHE A 216 15.98 -10.60 5.19
C PHE A 216 16.85 -10.71 3.94
N ALA A 217 16.90 -9.67 3.10
CA ALA A 217 17.79 -9.63 1.94
C ALA A 217 19.28 -9.67 2.34
N VAL A 218 19.66 -8.88 3.34
CA VAL A 218 21.05 -8.86 3.87
C VAL A 218 21.38 -10.19 4.53
N ALA A 219 20.48 -10.77 5.33
CA ALA A 219 20.71 -12.07 5.95
C ALA A 219 20.95 -13.17 4.90
N ALA A 220 20.14 -13.19 3.83
CA ALA A 220 20.30 -14.17 2.75
C ALA A 220 21.63 -13.99 2.00
N MET A 221 22.06 -12.74 1.76
CA MET A 221 23.36 -12.43 1.16
C MET A 221 24.52 -12.90 2.04
N LEU A 222 24.48 -12.60 3.34
CA LEU A 222 25.54 -12.98 4.28
C LEU A 222 25.63 -14.50 4.50
N ASN A 223 24.49 -15.19 4.46
CA ASN A 223 24.41 -16.62 4.66
C ASN A 223 24.61 -17.44 3.37
N GLY A 224 24.77 -16.78 2.22
CA GLY A 224 24.92 -17.46 0.92
C GLY A 224 23.66 -18.21 0.45
N THR A 225 22.46 -17.82 0.92
CA THR A 225 21.19 -18.49 0.59
C THR A 225 20.39 -17.75 -0.49
N MET A 226 21.03 -16.83 -1.21
CA MET A 226 20.40 -16.08 -2.31
C MET A 226 19.99 -17.02 -3.45
N HIS A 227 18.86 -16.74 -4.08
CA HIS A 227 18.38 -17.50 -5.24
C HIS A 227 17.70 -16.61 -6.28
N PHE A 228 17.52 -17.12 -7.49
CA PHE A 228 16.84 -16.42 -8.59
C PHE A 228 15.58 -17.15 -9.09
N GLY A 229 15.18 -18.22 -8.39
CA GLY A 229 13.95 -18.97 -8.69
C GLY A 229 12.67 -18.25 -8.26
N CYS A 230 11.54 -18.72 -8.81
CA CYS A 230 10.17 -18.35 -8.41
C CYS A 230 9.59 -19.32 -7.39
#